data_AF-A0A380VCR4-F1
#
_entry.id   AF-A0A380VCR4-F1
#
_cell.length_a   1.000
_cell.length_b   1.000
_cell.length_c   1.000
_cell.angle_alpha   90.00
_cell.angle_beta   90.00
_cell.angle_gamma   90.00
#
_symmetry.space_group_name_H-M   'P 1'
#
loop_
_entity.id
_entity.type
_entity.pdbx_description
1 polymer ?
#
loop_
_entity_poly.entity_id
_entity_poly.type
_entity_poly.pdbx_seq_one_letter_code
_entity_poly.pdbx_strand_id
1 'polypeptide(L)'
;MSAHGATWYFAREALIDALTTGKNQIFLSASKKQALQFRSYIKDYAKQTADVDLKGETIKLPNGAELYFLGTNAATAQSYHGNLYFD
;
A
#
# COMPACT_ATOMS: atom_id res chain seq x y z
N MET A 1 2.82 1.37 -20.25
CA MET A 1 2.65 0.48 -19.07
C MET A 1 1.16 0.20 -18.94
N SER A 2 0.72 -1.05 -18.84
CA SER A 2 -0.71 -1.32 -18.57
C SER A 2 -1.06 -0.83 -17.16
N ALA A 3 -2.33 -0.50 -16.89
CA ALA A 3 -2.76 -0.08 -15.54
C ALA A 3 -2.28 -1.07 -14.48
N HIS A 4 -2.42 -2.37 -14.74
CA HIS A 4 -1.92 -3.46 -13.91
C HIS A 4 -0.40 -3.42 -13.67
N GLY A 5 0.40 -3.02 -14.67
CA GLY A 5 1.85 -2.87 -14.54
C GLY A 5 2.26 -1.67 -13.69
N ALA A 6 1.51 -0.57 -13.77
CA ALA A 6 1.73 0.61 -12.93
C ALA A 6 1.38 0.32 -11.47
N THR A 7 0.20 -0.25 -11.20
CA THR A 7 -0.22 -0.66 -9.84
C THR A 7 0.80 -1.58 -9.18
N TRP A 8 1.34 -2.55 -9.93
CA TRP A 8 2.36 -3.48 -9.44
C TRP A 8 3.68 -2.80 -9.10
N TYR A 9 4.13 -1.85 -9.92
CA TYR A 9 5.37 -1.11 -9.69
C TYR A 9 5.25 -0.21 -8.46
N PHE A 10 4.19 0.60 -8.40
CA PHE A 10 3.95 1.53 -7.29
C PHE A 10 3.70 0.81 -5.96
N ALA A 11 3.07 -0.36 -5.97
CA ALA A 11 2.93 -1.20 -4.77
C ALA A 11 4.28 -1.51 -4.12
N ARG A 12 5.30 -1.82 -4.93
CA ARG A 12 6.65 -2.18 -4.45
C ARG A 12 7.43 -0.96 -3.99
N GLU A 13 7.39 0.10 -4.79
CA GLU A 13 8.03 1.37 -4.46
C GLU A 13 7.51 1.91 -3.12
N ALA A 14 6.18 1.94 -2.93
CA ALA A 14 5.56 2.36 -1.69
C ALA A 14 5.97 1.49 -0.48
N LEU A 15 6.08 0.16 -0.64
CA LEU A 15 6.55 -0.70 0.45
C LEU A 15 8.00 -0.38 0.83
N ILE A 16 8.87 -0.17 -0.16
CA ILE A 16 10.29 0.16 0.07
C ILE A 16 10.41 1.54 0.73
N ASP A 17 9.66 2.53 0.28
CA ASP A 17 9.65 3.86 0.90
C ASP A 17 9.16 3.78 2.36
N ALA A 18 8.09 3.05 2.63
CA ALA A 18 7.59 2.83 3.99
C ALA A 18 8.64 2.19 4.90
N LEU A 19 9.32 1.14 4.42
CA LEU A 19 10.39 0.45 5.16
C LEU A 19 11.60 1.36 5.43
N THR A 20 11.94 2.22 4.48
CA THR A 20 13.15 3.06 4.54
C THR A 20 12.92 4.34 5.35
N THR A 21 11.76 4.96 5.23
CA THR A 21 11.50 6.30 5.78
C THR A 21 10.63 6.29 7.03
N GLY A 22 9.90 5.20 7.30
CA GLY A 22 8.92 5.15 8.38
C GLY A 22 7.63 5.94 8.07
N LYS A 23 7.47 6.49 6.86
CA LYS A 23 6.26 7.21 6.47
C LYS A 23 5.14 6.23 6.15
N ASN A 24 3.92 6.61 6.52
CA ASN A 24 2.74 5.86 6.12
C ASN A 24 2.49 5.99 4.62
N GLN A 25 1.83 4.99 4.05
CA GLN A 25 1.45 4.96 2.65
C GLN A 25 -0.05 4.76 2.55
N ILE A 26 -0.72 5.64 1.83
CA ILE A 26 -2.17 5.65 1.66
C ILE A 26 -2.46 5.27 0.21
N PHE A 27 -3.07 4.11 0.01
CA PHE A 27 -3.53 3.64 -1.29
C PHE A 27 -5.01 3.96 -1.44
N LEU A 28 -5.34 4.92 -2.30
CA LEU A 28 -6.71 5.33 -2.60
C LEU A 28 -7.07 4.89 -4.02
N SER A 29 -8.15 4.14 -4.19
CA SER A 29 -8.62 3.69 -5.50
C SER A 29 -10.12 3.94 -5.67
N ALA A 30 -10.64 3.80 -6.90
CA ALA A 30 -12.07 3.99 -7.17
C ALA A 30 -12.97 2.97 -6.42
N SER A 31 -12.41 1.85 -5.95
CA SER A 31 -13.09 0.91 -5.06
C SER A 31 -12.13 0.27 -4.04
N LYS A 32 -12.67 -0.22 -2.92
CA LYS A 32 -11.90 -1.00 -1.94
C LYS A 32 -11.27 -2.24 -2.60
N LYS A 33 -11.96 -2.87 -3.56
CA LYS A 33 -11.43 -4.05 -4.29
C LYS A 33 -10.16 -3.71 -5.07
N GLN A 34 -10.10 -2.55 -5.74
CA GLN A 34 -8.90 -2.08 -6.43
C GLN A 34 -7.78 -1.73 -5.44
N ALA A 35 -8.10 -1.06 -4.32
CA ALA A 35 -7.10 -0.77 -3.29
C ALA A 35 -6.49 -2.05 -2.70
N LEU A 36 -7.29 -3.12 -2.55
CA LEU A 36 -6.80 -4.43 -2.12
C LEU A 36 -5.89 -5.11 -3.17
N GLN A 37 -5.89 -4.67 -4.43
CA GLN A 37 -4.93 -5.14 -5.43
C GLN A 37 -3.51 -4.68 -5.07
N PHE A 38 -3.32 -3.42 -4.65
CA PHE A 38 -2.04 -2.97 -4.09
C PHE A 38 -1.60 -3.83 -2.91
N ARG A 39 -2.54 -4.12 -2.00
CA ARG A 39 -2.28 -4.99 -0.84
C ARG A 39 -1.80 -6.37 -1.25
N SER A 40 -2.42 -6.98 -2.27
CA SER A 40 -1.97 -8.28 -2.79
C SER A 40 -0.54 -8.21 -3.32
N TYR A 41 -0.23 -7.23 -4.16
CA TYR A 41 1.11 -7.09 -4.72
C TYR A 41 2.18 -6.84 -3.65
N ILE A 42 1.86 -6.06 -2.61
CA ILE A 42 2.74 -5.82 -1.47
C ILE A 42 3.00 -7.12 -0.69
N LYS A 43 1.93 -7.86 -0.38
CA LYS A 43 2.01 -9.15 0.32
C LYS A 43 2.83 -10.16 -0.47
N ASP A 44 2.55 -10.28 -1.76
CA ASP A 44 3.24 -11.20 -2.66
C ASP A 44 4.72 -10.85 -2.76
N TYR A 45 5.06 -9.57 -2.89
CA TYR A 45 6.44 -9.12 -2.96
C TYR A 45 7.20 -9.38 -1.65
N ALA A 46 6.60 -9.08 -0.49
CA ALA A 46 7.19 -9.36 0.82
C ALA A 46 7.43 -10.86 1.04
N LYS A 47 6.45 -11.70 0.65
CA LYS A 47 6.57 -13.15 0.76
C LYS A 47 7.65 -13.71 -0.17
N GLN A 48 7.69 -13.26 -1.42
CA GLN A 48 8.67 -13.75 -2.41
C GLN A 48 10.11 -13.29 -2.11
N THR A 49 10.27 -12.09 -1.56
CA THR A 49 11.60 -11.48 -1.39
C THR A 49 12.23 -11.76 -0.02
N ALA A 50 11.40 -11.89 1.02
CA ALA A 50 11.88 -12.00 2.41
C ALA A 50 11.17 -13.10 3.22
N ASP A 51 10.34 -13.94 2.59
CA ASP A 51 9.53 -14.98 3.24
C ASP A 51 8.54 -14.46 4.31
N VAL A 52 8.25 -13.15 4.33
CA VAL A 52 7.39 -12.50 5.32
C VAL A 52 5.92 -12.54 4.90
N ASP A 53 5.04 -13.01 5.79
CA ASP A 53 3.58 -12.89 5.62
C ASP A 53 3.05 -11.65 6.33
N LEU A 54 2.80 -10.59 5.55
CA LEU A 54 2.18 -9.35 6.05
C LEU A 54 0.68 -9.56 6.31
N LYS A 55 0.20 -9.15 7.50
CA LYS A 55 -1.18 -9.37 7.96
C LYS A 55 -1.83 -8.06 8.39
N GLY A 56 -3.15 -8.12 8.61
CA GLY A 56 -3.97 -6.98 9.01
C GLY A 56 -4.69 -6.32 7.84
N GLU A 57 -5.76 -5.58 8.16
CA GLU A 57 -6.47 -4.73 7.20
C GLU A 57 -5.61 -3.51 6.84
N THR A 58 -5.09 -2.83 7.86
CA THR A 58 -3.92 -1.96 7.80
C THR A 58 -2.69 -2.80 8.07
N ILE A 59 -1.65 -2.68 7.25
CA ILE A 59 -0.38 -3.37 7.51
C ILE A 59 0.52 -2.43 8.30
N LYS A 60 0.88 -2.82 9.51
CA LYS A 60 1.83 -2.09 10.35
C LYS A 60 3.22 -2.71 10.24
N LEU A 61 4.20 -1.88 9.90
CA LEU A 61 5.59 -2.28 9.77
C LEU A 61 6.34 -2.08 11.09
N PRO A 62 7.45 -2.83 11.35
CA PRO A 62 8.20 -2.73 12.60
C PRO A 62 8.76 -1.34 12.89
N ASN A 63 8.99 -0.52 11.86
CA ASN A 63 9.48 0.85 11.98
C ASN A 63 8.37 1.88 12.28
N GLY A 64 7.14 1.42 12.51
CA GLY A 64 5.99 2.28 12.83
C GLY A 64 5.18 2.76 11.63
N ALA A 65 5.67 2.58 10.39
CA ALA A 65 4.91 2.92 9.19
C ALA A 65 3.66 2.04 9.06
N GLU A 66 2.57 2.65 8.59
CA GLU A 66 1.30 1.98 8.34
C GLU A 66 0.89 2.11 6.86
N LEU A 67 0.41 1.00 6.29
CA LEU A 67 -0.09 0.93 4.93
C LEU A 67 -1.62 0.83 4.95
N TYR A 68 -2.28 1.85 4.42
CA TYR A 68 -3.74 1.98 4.42
C TYR A 68 -4.31 1.75 3.02
N PHE A 69 -5.37 0.94 2.92
CA PHE A 69 -6.01 0.60 1.64
C PHE A 69 -7.47 1.07 1.64
N LEU A 70 -7.74 2.19 0.96
CA LEU A 70 -8.99 2.94 1.01
C LEU A 70 -9.69 2.95 -0.36
N GLY A 71 -11.02 2.80 -0.38
CA GLY A 71 -11.82 3.00 -1.58
C GLY A 71 -12.55 4.35 -1.55
N THR A 72 -12.66 5.01 -2.71
CA THR A 72 -13.54 6.14 -3.15
C THR A 72 -13.79 7.34 -2.22
N ASN A 73 -13.46 7.29 -0.94
CA ASN A 73 -13.70 8.37 0.00
C ASN A 73 -12.38 9.11 0.30
N ALA A 74 -12.09 10.10 -0.54
CA ALA A 74 -10.96 11.00 -0.32
C ALA A 74 -11.04 11.74 1.03
N ALA A 75 -12.24 11.95 1.60
CA ALA A 75 -12.38 12.57 2.92
C ALA A 75 -11.82 11.68 4.04
N THR A 76 -11.91 10.35 3.91
CA THR A 76 -11.27 9.41 4.84
C THR A 76 -9.75 9.42 4.69
N ALA A 77 -9.23 9.66 3.47
CA ALA A 77 -7.78 9.77 3.23
C ALA A 77 -7.15 11.00 3.93
N GLN A 78 -7.89 12.11 4.08
CA GLN A 78 -7.41 13.33 4.76
C GLN A 78 -7.09 13.13 6.24
N SER A 79 -7.69 12.12 6.88
CA SER A 79 -7.41 11.79 8.29
C SER A 79 -6.08 11.05 8.48
N TYR A 80 -5.43 10.61 7.40
CA TYR A 80 -4.15 9.91 7.45
C TYR A 80 -3.02 10.84 7.00
N HIS A 81 -1.84 10.69 7.63
CA HIS A 81 -0.63 11.42 7.28
C HIS A 81 0.37 10.47 6.61
N GLY A 82 0.78 10.77 5.38
CA GLY A 82 1.73 9.93 4.62
C GLY A 82 1.73 10.25 3.13
N ASN A 83 2.38 9.41 2.33
CA ASN A 83 2.36 9.56 0.87
C ASN A 83 1.07 8.95 0.29
N LEU A 84 0.54 9.58 -0.75
CA LEU A 84 -0.69 9.15 -1.41
C LEU A 84 -0.38 8.47 -2.75
N TYR A 85 -0.91 7.25 -2.93
CA TYR A 85 -0.87 6.48 -4.16
C TYR A 85 -2.28 6.28 -4.69
N PHE A 86 -2.45 6.50 -6.00
CA PHE A 86 -3.74 6.41 -6.69
C PHE A 86 -3.61 5.52 -7.94
N ASP A 87 -4.70 4.83 -8.29
CA ASP A 87 -4.84 3.99 -9.50
C ASP A 87 -5.67 4.69 -10.57
#